data_AF-A0A698XNC4-F1
#
_entry.id   AF-A0A698XNC4-F1
#
_cell.length_a   1.000
_cell.length_b   1.000
_cell.length_c   1.000
_cell.angle_alpha   90.00
_cell.angle_beta   90.00
_cell.angle_gamma   90.00
#
_symmetry.space_group_name_H-M   'P 1'
#
loop_
_entity.id
_entity.type
_entity.pdbx_description
1 polymer ?
#
loop_
_entity_poly.entity_id
_entity_poly.type
_entity_poly.pdbx_seq_one_letter_code
_entity_poly.pdbx_strand_id
1 'polypeptide(L)'
;MDSPIFELEGHEFRTVEVGHTDTHNTTVLYVPSIRLVVAGEVVYGDVHQYFGEANTTEKRKEWLRALDKIEALDPHTVIAGHKRAGTVDGLFNLQKTRRYILDFEDAIQSAANWEELAEDPRRRYPRRLNPHAILRGALAAFQDTNSGFKF
;
A
#
# COMPACT_ATOMS: atom_id res chain seq x y z
N MET A 1 -23.89 5.74 11.68
CA MET A 1 -23.13 5.48 10.45
C MET A 1 -24.04 4.75 9.51
N ASP A 2 -24.07 5.16 8.25
CA ASP A 2 -24.78 4.44 7.20
C ASP A 2 -24.25 3.01 7.06
N SER A 3 -25.07 2.13 6.50
CA SER A 3 -24.67 0.74 6.21
C SER A 3 -23.37 0.74 5.38
N PRO A 4 -22.34 -0.07 5.74
CA PRO A 4 -21.13 -0.24 4.92
C PRO A 4 -21.41 -1.04 3.64
N ILE A 5 -22.69 -1.28 3.34
CA ILE A 5 -23.19 -2.06 2.23
C ILE A 5 -24.21 -1.22 1.48
N PHE A 6 -24.04 -1.13 0.17
CA PHE A 6 -25.03 -0.55 -0.75
C PHE A 6 -25.24 -1.49 -1.94
N GLU A 7 -26.37 -1.31 -2.63
CA GLU A 7 -26.68 -2.06 -3.84
C GLU A 7 -26.63 -1.14 -5.06
N LEU A 8 -26.12 -1.69 -6.17
CA LEU A 8 -26.20 -1.08 -7.49
C LEU A 8 -26.60 -2.16 -8.48
N GLU A 9 -27.72 -1.95 -9.18
CA GLU A 9 -28.24 -2.88 -10.20
C GLU A 9 -28.41 -4.33 -9.69
N GLY A 10 -28.80 -4.51 -8.43
CA GLY A 10 -28.97 -5.83 -7.81
C GLY A 10 -27.66 -6.51 -7.40
N HIS A 11 -26.54 -5.81 -7.46
CA HIS A 11 -25.26 -6.28 -6.93
C HIS A 11 -24.91 -5.57 -5.63
N GLU A 12 -24.47 -6.35 -4.65
CA GLU A 12 -24.01 -5.85 -3.36
C GLU A 12 -22.58 -5.31 -3.46
N PHE A 13 -22.34 -4.14 -2.86
CA PHE A 13 -21.05 -3.50 -2.72
C PHE A 13 -20.78 -3.26 -1.25
N ARG A 14 -19.63 -3.73 -0.75
CA ARG A 14 -19.21 -3.60 0.65
C ARG A 14 -18.01 -2.68 0.76
N THR A 15 -18.11 -1.60 1.51
CA THR A 15 -16.96 -0.81 1.94
C THR A 15 -16.31 -1.49 3.14
N VAL A 16 -15.03 -1.84 3.03
CA VAL A 16 -14.26 -2.52 4.06
C VAL A 16 -13.17 -1.60 4.56
N GLU A 17 -13.18 -1.25 5.85
CA GLU A 17 -12.13 -0.46 6.48
C GLU A 17 -10.90 -1.34 6.78
N VAL A 18 -9.77 -0.94 6.22
CA VAL A 18 -8.54 -1.73 6.28
C VAL A 18 -7.47 -1.14 7.20
N GLY A 19 -7.66 0.10 7.68
CA GLY A 19 -6.77 0.77 8.63
C GLY A 19 -5.82 1.76 7.95
N HIS A 20 -4.58 1.84 8.44
CA HIS A 20 -3.53 2.68 7.88
C HIS A 20 -2.81 2.01 6.70
N THR A 21 -2.68 2.71 5.58
CA THR A 21 -1.88 2.34 4.41
C THR A 21 -1.01 3.52 3.96
N ASP A 22 -1.11 3.97 2.71
CA ASP A 22 -0.42 5.19 2.28
C ASP A 22 -1.00 6.46 2.96
N THR A 23 -2.20 6.35 3.55
CA THR A 23 -2.85 7.27 4.48
C THR A 23 -3.69 6.53 5.53
N HIS A 24 -4.29 7.28 6.47
CA HIS A 24 -5.13 6.76 7.55
C HIS A 24 -6.57 6.48 7.10
N ASN A 25 -7.32 5.70 7.89
CA ASN A 25 -8.75 5.39 7.65
C ASN A 25 -9.04 4.87 6.23
N THR A 26 -8.12 4.08 5.69
CA THR A 26 -8.25 3.57 4.32
C THR A 26 -9.38 2.56 4.23
N THR A 27 -10.15 2.63 3.15
CA THR A 27 -11.19 1.67 2.82
C THR A 27 -10.95 1.05 1.44
N VAL A 28 -11.48 -0.16 1.25
CA VAL A 28 -11.57 -0.82 -0.07
C VAL A 28 -13.02 -1.14 -0.39
N LEU A 29 -13.32 -1.30 -1.68
CA LEU A 29 -14.64 -1.71 -2.13
C LEU A 29 -14.60 -3.18 -2.55
N TYR A 30 -15.44 -4.01 -1.96
CA TYR A 30 -15.58 -5.43 -2.30
C TYR A 30 -16.94 -5.71 -2.95
N VAL A 31 -16.93 -6.42 -4.08
CA VAL A 31 -18.13 -6.84 -4.82
C VAL A 31 -18.19 -8.37 -4.82
N PRO A 32 -18.96 -9.00 -3.90
CA PRO A 32 -18.91 -10.45 -3.70
C PRO A 32 -19.34 -11.26 -4.92
N SER A 33 -20.33 -10.80 -5.69
CA SER A 33 -20.88 -11.50 -6.85
C SER A 33 -19.84 -11.83 -7.93
N ILE A 34 -18.79 -11.03 -8.01
CA ILE A 34 -17.68 -11.19 -8.96
C ILE A 34 -16.32 -11.32 -8.26
N ARG A 35 -16.31 -11.44 -6.91
CA ARG A 35 -15.12 -11.50 -6.07
C ARG A 35 -14.09 -10.42 -6.43
N LEU A 36 -14.56 -9.19 -6.64
CA LEU A 36 -13.72 -8.05 -7.03
C LEU A 36 -13.38 -7.20 -5.81
N VAL A 37 -12.12 -6.82 -5.66
CA VAL A 37 -11.70 -5.74 -4.76
C VAL A 37 -11.16 -4.56 -5.57
N VAL A 38 -11.75 -3.37 -5.37
CA VAL A 38 -11.14 -2.09 -5.77
C VAL A 38 -10.34 -1.60 -4.56
N ALA A 39 -9.03 -1.73 -4.65
CA ALA A 39 -8.15 -1.62 -3.49
C ALA A 39 -7.73 -0.19 -3.14
N GLY A 40 -8.04 0.79 -4.00
CA GLY A 40 -7.53 2.15 -3.84
C GLY A 40 -6.01 2.15 -3.64
N GLU A 41 -5.55 2.91 -2.67
CA GLU A 41 -4.13 3.04 -2.34
C GLU A 41 -3.57 1.93 -1.44
N VAL A 42 -4.33 0.86 -1.21
CA VAL A 42 -3.83 -0.30 -0.47
C VAL A 42 -2.91 -1.16 -1.36
N VAL A 43 -3.16 -1.21 -2.67
CA VAL A 43 -2.44 -2.07 -3.62
C VAL A 43 -1.88 -1.26 -4.78
N TYR A 44 -0.60 -1.47 -5.07
CA TYR A 44 0.16 -0.79 -6.12
C TYR A 44 0.58 -1.77 -7.23
N GLY A 45 0.58 -1.30 -8.47
CA GLY A 45 0.91 -2.08 -9.68
C GLY A 45 2.03 -1.47 -10.51
N ASP A 46 3.28 -1.88 -10.28
CA ASP A 46 4.46 -1.38 -11.03
C ASP A 46 4.73 0.14 -10.89
N VAL A 47 4.37 0.68 -9.72
CA VAL A 47 4.67 2.04 -9.25
C VAL A 47 5.36 1.93 -7.90
N HIS A 48 6.27 2.86 -7.58
CA HIS A 48 6.85 2.96 -6.24
C HIS A 48 5.77 3.35 -5.23
N GLN A 49 5.74 2.64 -4.08
CA GLN A 49 4.76 2.90 -3.02
C GLN A 49 5.06 4.20 -2.28
N TYR A 50 3.99 4.90 -1.91
CA TYR A 50 4.08 6.11 -1.13
C TYR A 50 4.11 5.78 0.37
N PHE A 51 5.30 5.84 0.98
CA PHE A 51 5.47 5.66 2.43
C PHE A 51 5.41 6.98 3.22
N GLY A 52 4.94 8.07 2.60
CA GLY A 52 4.95 9.39 3.22
C GLY A 52 4.18 9.46 4.53
N GLU A 53 3.01 8.80 4.61
CA GLU A 53 2.27 8.70 5.87
C GLU A 53 2.44 7.34 6.56
N ALA A 54 2.85 6.28 5.84
CA ALA A 54 3.35 5.02 6.40
C ALA A 54 4.85 5.13 6.80
N ASN A 55 5.19 6.21 7.50
CA ASN A 55 6.56 6.59 7.78
C ASN A 55 7.22 5.79 8.92
N THR A 56 6.45 5.05 9.71
CA THR A 56 6.99 4.22 10.81
C THR A 56 6.87 2.72 10.49
N THR A 57 7.72 1.90 11.10
CA THR A 57 7.63 0.43 10.99
C THR A 57 6.26 -0.08 11.42
N GLU A 58 5.65 0.48 12.48
CA GLU A 58 4.33 0.03 12.92
C GLU A 58 3.24 0.36 11.90
N LYS A 59 3.28 1.53 11.28
CA LYS A 59 2.34 1.88 10.21
C LYS A 59 2.51 1.00 8.97
N ARG A 60 3.74 0.60 8.65
CA ARG A 60 4.00 -0.36 7.55
C ARG A 60 3.53 -1.77 7.91
N LYS A 61 3.62 -2.18 9.18
CA LYS A 61 2.97 -3.41 9.67
C LYS A 61 1.45 -3.32 9.58
N GLU A 62 0.87 -2.15 9.83
CA GLU A 62 -0.57 -1.94 9.65
C GLU A 62 -0.99 -2.09 8.19
N TRP A 63 -0.20 -1.56 7.25
CA TRP A 63 -0.43 -1.78 5.83
C TRP A 63 -0.34 -3.28 5.47
N LEU A 64 0.60 -4.04 6.05
CA LEU A 64 0.62 -5.49 5.86
C LEU A 64 -0.67 -6.17 6.36
N ARG A 65 -1.22 -5.73 7.51
CA ARG A 65 -2.52 -6.21 8.00
C ARG A 65 -3.68 -5.80 7.09
N ALA A 66 -3.61 -4.63 6.45
CA ALA A 66 -4.59 -4.21 5.43
C ALA A 66 -4.58 -5.16 4.21
N LEU A 67 -3.40 -5.62 3.78
CA LEU A 67 -3.29 -6.64 2.73
C LEU A 67 -3.87 -7.99 3.17
N ASP A 68 -3.66 -8.39 4.42
CA ASP A 68 -4.26 -9.62 4.99
C ASP A 68 -5.79 -9.54 5.00
N LYS A 69 -6.37 -8.37 5.34
CA LYS A 69 -7.81 -8.13 5.27
C LYS A 69 -8.35 -8.29 3.85
N ILE A 70 -7.65 -7.77 2.83
CA ILE A 70 -8.05 -7.97 1.42
C ILE A 70 -7.96 -9.45 1.03
N GLU A 71 -6.89 -10.13 1.40
CA GLU A 71 -6.67 -11.55 1.09
C GLU A 71 -7.76 -12.44 1.72
N ALA A 72 -8.22 -12.10 2.93
CA ALA A 72 -9.31 -12.80 3.62
C ALA A 72 -10.70 -12.62 2.97
N LEU A 73 -10.88 -11.65 2.06
CA LEU A 73 -12.10 -11.52 1.25
C LEU A 73 -12.16 -12.54 0.11
N ASP A 74 -11.09 -13.31 -0.10
CA ASP A 74 -10.95 -14.28 -1.18
C ASP A 74 -11.23 -13.66 -2.58
N PRO A 75 -10.58 -12.55 -2.95
CA PRO A 75 -10.83 -11.93 -4.26
C PRO A 75 -10.36 -12.84 -5.40
N HIS A 76 -11.06 -12.76 -6.53
CA HIS A 76 -10.57 -13.25 -7.82
C HIS A 76 -9.79 -12.15 -8.58
N THR A 77 -10.28 -10.91 -8.49
CA THR A 77 -9.68 -9.74 -9.15
C THR A 77 -9.40 -8.65 -8.13
N VAL A 78 -8.22 -8.03 -8.22
CA VAL A 78 -7.82 -6.89 -7.37
C VAL A 78 -7.37 -5.76 -8.28
N ILE A 79 -8.10 -4.64 -8.23
CA ILE A 79 -7.77 -3.41 -8.95
C ILE A 79 -6.91 -2.51 -8.06
N ALA A 80 -5.67 -2.29 -8.49
CA ALA A 80 -4.74 -1.36 -7.84
C ALA A 80 -5.11 0.10 -8.14
N GLY A 81 -4.98 0.99 -7.15
CA GLY A 81 -5.20 2.44 -7.32
C GLY A 81 -4.12 3.09 -8.16
N HIS A 82 -2.85 2.88 -7.79
CA HIS A 82 -1.69 3.32 -8.56
C HIS A 82 -1.06 2.18 -9.34
N LYS A 83 -1.18 2.22 -10.67
CA LYS A 83 -0.56 1.24 -11.56
C LYS A 83 -0.08 1.81 -12.88
N ARG A 84 0.86 1.11 -13.53
CA ARG A 84 1.25 1.42 -14.92
C ARG A 84 0.06 1.24 -15.86
N ALA A 85 -0.13 2.18 -16.76
CA ALA A 85 -1.14 2.09 -17.80
C ALA A 85 -0.98 0.80 -18.64
N GLY A 86 -2.09 0.09 -18.87
CA GLY A 86 -2.13 -1.14 -19.66
C GLY A 86 -1.71 -2.41 -18.93
N THR A 87 -1.34 -2.35 -17.63
CA THR A 87 -1.10 -3.58 -16.86
C THR A 87 -2.40 -4.23 -16.42
N VAL A 88 -2.42 -5.57 -16.40
CA VAL A 88 -3.56 -6.35 -15.91
C VAL A 88 -3.75 -6.18 -14.40
N ASP A 89 -5.00 -6.28 -13.97
CA ASP A 89 -5.38 -6.34 -12.56
C ASP A 89 -5.31 -7.78 -12.04
N GLY A 90 -5.11 -7.94 -10.73
CA GLY A 90 -5.05 -9.27 -10.12
C GLY A 90 -4.24 -9.35 -8.83
N LEU A 91 -4.35 -10.52 -8.18
CA LEU A 91 -3.76 -10.79 -6.86
C LEU A 91 -2.24 -10.64 -6.84
N PHE A 92 -1.55 -10.79 -7.99
CA PHE A 92 -0.11 -10.61 -8.04
C PHE A 92 0.31 -9.19 -7.65
N ASN A 93 -0.53 -8.16 -7.85
CA ASN A 93 -0.25 -6.80 -7.40
C ASN A 93 -0.29 -6.69 -5.87
N LEU A 94 -1.19 -7.43 -5.20
CA LEU A 94 -1.24 -7.53 -3.74
C LEU A 94 0.06 -8.14 -3.20
N GLN A 95 0.53 -9.24 -3.80
CA GLN A 95 1.77 -9.90 -3.37
C GLN A 95 3.02 -9.06 -3.68
N LYS A 96 3.07 -8.40 -4.85
CA LYS A 96 4.12 -7.42 -5.17
C LYS A 96 4.08 -6.21 -4.25
N THR A 97 2.91 -5.86 -3.74
CA THR A 97 2.75 -4.77 -2.78
C THR A 97 3.35 -5.16 -1.44
N ARG A 98 2.94 -6.32 -0.90
CA ARG A 98 3.50 -6.93 0.31
C ARG A 98 5.02 -7.01 0.25
N ARG A 99 5.55 -7.54 -0.85
CA ARG A 99 7.00 -7.71 -1.01
C ARG A 99 7.76 -6.38 -0.97
N TYR A 100 7.24 -5.35 -1.61
CA TYR A 100 7.88 -4.04 -1.62
C TYR A 100 7.91 -3.38 -0.22
N ILE A 101 6.85 -3.55 0.58
CA ILE A 101 6.84 -3.11 1.99
C ILE A 101 7.94 -3.82 2.78
N LEU A 102 8.06 -5.14 2.62
CA LEU A 102 9.11 -5.93 3.30
C LEU A 102 10.53 -5.55 2.84
N ASP A 103 10.72 -5.27 1.55
CA ASP A 103 12.01 -4.79 1.04
C ASP A 103 12.38 -3.41 1.58
N PHE A 104 11.40 -2.52 1.78
CA PHE A 104 11.64 -1.23 2.42
C PHE A 104 12.00 -1.38 3.90
N GLU A 105 11.33 -2.29 4.62
CA GLU A 105 11.64 -2.63 6.01
C GLU A 105 13.03 -3.27 6.18
N ASP A 106 13.51 -3.98 5.17
CA ASP A 106 14.88 -4.50 5.12
C ASP A 106 15.89 -3.38 4.84
N ALA A 107 15.60 -2.51 3.87
CA ALA A 107 16.47 -1.38 3.52
C ALA A 107 16.68 -0.40 4.69
N ILE A 108 15.63 -0.07 5.45
CA ILE A 108 15.73 0.91 6.55
C ILE A 108 16.59 0.43 7.72
N GLN A 109 16.82 -0.88 7.86
CA GLN A 109 17.68 -1.41 8.92
C GLN A 109 19.18 -1.14 8.68
N SER A 110 19.56 -0.88 7.42
CA SER A 110 20.97 -0.75 7.02
C SER A 110 21.33 0.61 6.44
N ALA A 111 20.35 1.41 6.03
CA ALA A 111 20.58 2.74 5.49
C ALA A 111 21.08 3.72 6.57
N ALA A 112 22.10 4.52 6.26
CA ALA A 112 22.62 5.53 7.17
C ALA A 112 21.88 6.88 7.06
N ASN A 113 21.18 7.11 5.97
CA ASN A 113 20.44 8.35 5.66
C ASN A 113 19.26 8.05 4.71
N TRP A 114 18.40 9.05 4.52
CA TRP A 114 17.21 8.89 3.70
C TRP A 114 17.52 8.70 2.22
N GLU A 115 18.63 9.27 1.72
CA GLU A 115 19.08 9.11 0.35
C GLU A 115 19.42 7.64 0.04
N GLU A 116 20.18 6.99 0.92
CA GLU A 116 20.51 5.56 0.84
C GLU A 116 19.25 4.68 0.91
N LEU A 117 18.31 5.00 1.80
CA LEU A 117 17.04 4.27 1.88
C LEU A 117 16.18 4.47 0.63
N ALA A 118 16.18 5.65 0.01
CA ALA A 118 15.43 5.86 -1.22
C ALA A 118 16.04 5.09 -2.40
N GLU A 119 17.37 4.99 -2.45
CA GLU A 119 18.07 4.38 -3.58
C GLU A 119 17.97 2.85 -3.59
N ASP A 120 17.90 2.18 -2.43
CA ASP A 120 17.84 0.71 -2.42
C ASP A 120 16.56 0.14 -3.09
N PRO A 121 15.33 0.60 -2.78
CA PRO A 121 14.13 0.20 -3.51
C PRO A 121 14.16 0.61 -4.99
N ARG A 122 14.78 1.76 -5.35
CA ARG A 122 14.97 2.15 -6.75
C ARG A 122 15.86 1.16 -7.49
N ARG A 123 16.93 0.69 -6.86
CA ARG A 123 17.84 -0.33 -7.40
C ARG A 123 17.19 -1.71 -7.50
N ARG A 124 16.38 -2.13 -6.50
CA ARG A 124 15.62 -3.40 -6.55
C ARG A 124 14.52 -3.37 -7.62
N TYR A 125 13.93 -2.19 -7.86
CA TYR A 125 12.77 -2.01 -8.73
C TYR A 125 12.97 -0.91 -9.80
N PRO A 126 14.00 -1.01 -10.67
CA PRO A 126 14.41 0.10 -11.54
C PRO A 126 13.41 0.46 -12.64
N ARG A 127 12.41 -0.40 -12.87
CA ARG A 127 11.36 -0.18 -13.87
C ARG A 127 10.09 0.43 -13.29
N ARG A 128 9.91 0.46 -11.97
CA ARG A 128 8.69 1.01 -11.36
C ARG A 128 8.57 2.51 -11.66
N LEU A 129 7.35 2.96 -11.89
CA LEU A 129 7.07 4.38 -12.12
C LEU A 129 7.08 5.18 -10.81
N ASN A 130 7.05 6.51 -10.95
CA ASN A 130 6.92 7.47 -9.85
C ASN A 130 8.03 7.38 -8.77
N PRO A 131 9.31 7.57 -9.12
CA PRO A 131 10.40 7.54 -8.15
C PRO A 131 10.31 8.65 -7.07
N HIS A 132 9.49 9.69 -7.28
CA HIS A 132 9.29 10.73 -6.27
C HIS A 132 8.53 10.21 -5.03
N ALA A 133 7.63 9.22 -5.20
CA ALA A 133 6.90 8.63 -4.08
C ALA A 133 7.85 8.00 -3.05
N ILE A 134 8.87 7.26 -3.51
CA ILE A 134 9.82 6.62 -2.61
C ILE A 134 10.79 7.61 -1.97
N LEU A 135 11.19 8.68 -2.68
CA LEU A 135 11.99 9.77 -2.10
C LEU A 135 11.26 10.42 -0.92
N ARG A 136 9.95 10.71 -1.07
CA ARG A 136 9.12 11.26 0.01
C ARG A 136 8.99 10.28 1.18
N GLY A 137 8.77 9.01 0.88
CA GLY A 137 8.65 7.95 1.89
C GLY A 137 9.93 7.77 2.71
N ALA A 138 11.09 7.72 2.07
CA ALA A 138 12.37 7.58 2.75
C ALA A 138 12.67 8.79 3.64
N LEU A 139 12.44 10.02 3.16
CA LEU A 139 12.62 11.23 3.93
C LEU A 139 11.74 11.23 5.19
N ALA A 140 10.45 10.88 5.05
CA ALA A 140 9.50 10.85 6.17
C ALA A 140 9.87 9.78 7.21
N ALA A 141 10.39 8.63 6.77
CA ALA A 141 10.79 7.55 7.67
C ALA A 141 12.04 7.90 8.51
N PHE A 142 13.00 8.62 7.93
CA PHE A 142 14.21 9.04 8.65
C PHE A 142 14.00 10.21 9.60
N GLN A 143 13.04 11.10 9.29
CA GLN A 143 12.68 12.20 10.18
C GLN A 143 12.12 11.67 11.52
N ASP A 144 11.42 10.53 11.49
CA ASP A 144 10.87 9.89 12.69
C ASP A 144 11.94 9.17 13.52
N THR A 145 12.95 8.56 12.89
CA THR A 145 14.06 7.89 13.61
C THR A 145 14.99 8.87 14.32
N ASN A 146 15.09 10.13 13.84
CA ASN A 146 15.96 11.16 14.42
C ASN A 146 15.24 12.12 15.38
N SER A 147 13.91 12.03 15.52
CA SER A 147 13.13 12.89 16.42
C SER A 147 12.99 12.27 17.82
N GLY A 148 14.14 11.97 18.43
CA GLY A 148 14.27 11.65 19.86
C GLY A 148 13.86 12.78 20.82
N PHE A 149 13.22 13.84 20.34
CA PHE A 149 12.55 14.86 21.14
C PHE A 149 11.04 14.73 20.96
N LYS A 150 10.39 14.13 21.94
CA LYS A 150 8.95 14.25 22.15
C LYS A 150 8.69 15.51 22.99
N PHE A 151 7.70 16.30 22.60
CA PHE A 151 7.11 17.33 23.46
C PHE A 151 6.42 16.69 24.67
#